data_AF-A0A936EUH4-F1
#
_entry.id   AF-A0A936EUH4-F1
#
_cell.length_a   1.000
_cell.length_b   1.000
_cell.length_c   1.000
_cell.angle_alpha   90.00
_cell.angle_beta   90.00
_cell.angle_gamma   90.00
#
_symmetry.space_group_name_H-M   'P 1'
#
loop_
_entity.id
_entity.type
_entity.pdbx_description
1 polymer ?
#
loop_
_entity_poly.entity_id
_entity_poly.type
_entity_poly.pdbx_seq_one_letter_code
_entity_poly.pdbx_strand_id
1 'polypeptide(L)' 'MNEMTDAERLVEARRLVLEHRRASISLVQRHMRIGYNAAARLMEELEKEGTISPMNATGVRSVLKA' A
#
# COMPACT_ATOMS: atom_id res chain seq x y z
N MET A 1 3.21 21.67 10.67
CA MET A 1 2.71 20.48 9.94
C MET A 1 3.71 19.39 10.15
N ASN A 2 3.38 18.34 10.90
CA ASN A 2 4.29 17.20 11.02
C ASN A 2 4.22 16.43 9.71
N GLU A 3 5.27 16.47 8.90
CA GLU A 3 5.36 15.64 7.70
C GLU A 3 5.47 14.18 8.15
N MET A 4 4.46 13.39 7.81
CA MET A 4 4.50 11.95 8.05
C MET A 4 5.69 11.35 7.31
N THR A 5 6.60 10.72 8.05
CA THR A 5 7.80 10.08 7.52
C THR A 5 7.44 8.91 6.59
N ASP A 6 8.38 8.46 5.77
CA ASP A 6 8.15 7.33 4.86
C ASP A 6 7.87 6.02 5.62
N ALA A 7 8.47 5.83 6.80
CA ALA A 7 8.18 4.70 7.66
C ALA A 7 6.74 4.73 8.19
N GLU A 8 6.26 5.90 8.65
CA GLU A 8 4.87 6.07 9.11
C GLU A 8 3.88 5.86 7.95
N ARG A 9 4.23 6.32 6.73
CA ARG A 9 3.44 6.06 5.53
C ARG A 9 3.33 4.57 5.21
N LEU A 10 4.41 3.81 5.36
CA LEU A 10 4.38 2.37 5.11
C LEU A 10 3.50 1.64 6.12
N VAL A 11 3.57 2.01 7.41
CA VAL A 11 2.70 1.46 8.46
C VAL A 11 1.23 1.75 8.17
N GLU A 12 0.90 2.97 7.79
CA GLU A 12 -0.48 3.34 7.45
C GLU A 12 -0.98 2.63 6.19
N ALA A 13 -0.15 2.53 5.15
CA ALA A 13 -0.49 1.79 3.94
C ALA A 13 -0.75 0.31 4.24
N ARG A 14 0.07 -0.31 5.11
CA ARG A 14 -0.14 -1.67 5.60
C ARG A 14 -1.50 -1.79 6.29
N ARG A 15 -1.78 -0.90 7.25
CA ARG A 15 -3.05 -0.88 7.99
C ARG A 15 -4.25 -0.85 7.03
N LEU A 16 -4.22 0.04 6.04
CA LEU A 16 -5.29 0.19 5.05
C LEU A 16 -5.50 -1.07 4.20
N VAL A 17 -4.44 -1.69 3.70
CA VAL A 17 -4.61 -2.90 2.86
C VAL A 17 -5.13 -4.09 3.66
N LEU A 18 -4.73 -4.20 4.94
CA LEU A 18 -5.21 -5.25 5.84
C LEU A 18 -6.69 -5.04 6.20
N GLU A 19 -7.05 -3.83 6.60
CA GLU A 19 -8.42 -3.46 6.99
C GLU A 19 -9.41 -3.65 5.84
N HIS A 20 -9.06 -3.16 4.64
CA HIS A 20 -9.95 -3.25 3.49
C HIS A 20 -9.83 -4.57 2.71
N ARG A 21 -8.91 -5.47 3.11
CA ARG A 21 -8.58 -6.71 2.39
C ARG A 21 -8.33 -6.50 0.89
N ARG A 22 -7.77 -5.33 0.53
CA ARG A 22 -7.59 -4.90 -0.85
C ARG A 22 -6.25 -4.18 -1.03
N ALA A 23 -5.42 -4.69 -1.93
CA ALA A 23 -4.10 -4.17 -2.23
C ALA A 23 -4.10 -3.39 -3.55
N SER A 24 -4.55 -2.13 -3.55
CA SER A 24 -4.60 -1.31 -4.77
C SER A 24 -4.04 0.10 -4.56
N ILE A 25 -3.29 0.62 -5.55
CA ILE A 25 -2.70 1.98 -5.49
C ILE A 25 -3.78 3.04 -5.22
N SER A 26 -4.94 2.95 -5.88
CA SER A 26 -6.05 3.90 -5.70
C SER A 26 -6.72 3.86 -4.31
N LEU A 27 -6.58 2.76 -3.56
CA LEU A 27 -7.00 2.72 -2.16
C LEU A 27 -6.07 3.61 -1.33
N VAL A 28 -4.77 3.37 -1.44
CA VAL A 28 -3.71 4.10 -0.71
C VAL A 28 -3.74 5.59 -1.05
N GLN A 29 -3.84 5.96 -2.33
CA GLN A 29 -3.94 7.35 -2.78
C GLN A 29 -5.09 8.11 -2.11
N ARG A 30 -6.29 7.53 -2.11
CA ARG A 30 -7.50 8.21 -1.62
C ARG A 30 -7.49 8.37 -0.09
N HIS A 31 -7.04 7.34 0.63
CA HIS A 31 -7.03 7.36 2.09
C HIS A 31 -5.89 8.23 2.64
N MET A 32 -4.69 8.14 2.05
CA MET A 32 -3.52 8.88 2.53
C MET A 32 -3.36 10.25 1.86
N ARG A 33 -4.19 10.57 0.88
CA ARG A 33 -4.15 11.83 0.09
C ARG A 33 -2.78 12.08 -0.55
N ILE A 34 -2.19 11.03 -1.13
CA ILE A 34 -0.89 11.07 -1.79
C ILE A 34 -1.00 10.83 -3.31
N GLY A 35 -0.02 11.32 -4.06
CA GLY A 35 0.08 11.10 -5.51
C GLY A 35 0.36 9.64 -5.89
N TYR A 36 0.14 9.32 -7.16
CA TYR A 36 0.30 7.95 -7.70
C TYR A 36 1.68 7.36 -7.41
N ASN A 37 2.76 8.09 -7.70
CA ASN A 37 4.13 7.60 -7.52
C ASN A 37 4.45 7.26 -6.07
N ALA A 38 3.95 8.05 -5.11
CA ALA A 38 4.16 7.77 -3.69
C ALA A 38 3.40 6.52 -3.26
N ALA A 39 2.14 6.37 -3.68
CA ALA A 39 1.35 5.18 -3.41
C ALA A 39 1.94 3.93 -4.08
N ALA A 40 2.46 4.04 -5.30
CA ALA A 40 3.11 2.94 -6.00
C ALA A 40 4.35 2.43 -5.25
N ARG A 41 5.22 3.34 -4.77
CA ARG A 41 6.37 2.98 -3.93
C ARG A 41 5.97 2.26 -2.66
N LEU A 42 4.92 2.74 -1.97
CA LEU A 42 4.41 2.05 -0.77
C LEU A 42 3.91 0.65 -1.10
N MET A 43 3.23 0.45 -2.24
CA MET A 43 2.79 -0.87 -2.67
C MET A 43 3.97 -1.81 -3.00
N GLU A 44 5.06 -1.30 -3.59
CA GLU A 44 6.28 -2.08 -3.82
C GLU A 44 6.95 -2.50 -2.50
N GLU A 45 7.02 -1.61 -1.52
CA GLU A 45 7.57 -1.94 -0.19
C GLU A 45 6.69 -2.98 0.54
N LEU A 46 5.36 -2.83 0.49
CA LEU A 46 4.43 -3.83 1.04
C LEU A 46 4.56 -5.21 0.37
N GLU A 47 4.88 -5.25 -0.92
CA GLU A 47 5.18 -6.49 -1.65
C GLU A 47 6.49 -7.10 -1.15
N LYS A 48 7.56 -6.31 -1.02
CA LYS A 48 8.87 -6.76 -0.52
C LYS A 48 8.78 -7.35 0.89
N GLU A 49 7.96 -6.78 1.76
CA GLU A 49 7.72 -7.29 3.12
C GLU A 49 6.81 -8.54 3.16
N GLY A 50 6.22 -8.89 2.02
CA GLY A 50 5.28 -9.99 1.89
C GLY A 50 3.93 -9.72 2.55
N THR A 51 3.53 -8.45 2.70
CA THR A 51 2.18 -8.07 3.13
C THR A 51 1.18 -8.35 2.01
N ILE A 52 1.57 -8.06 0.77
CA ILE A 52 0.76 -8.25 -0.43
C ILE A 52 1.51 -9.11 -1.44
N SER A 53 0.77 -9.71 -2.37
CA SER A 53 1.35 -10.49 -3.46
C SER A 53 2.00 -9.58 -4.50
N PRO A 54 2.91 -10.17 -5.30
CA PRO A 54 3.24 -9.61 -6.60
C PRO A 54 1.98 -9.33 -7.42
N MET A 55 2.10 -8.37 -8.32
CA MET A 55 1.05 -8.08 -9.28
C MET A 55 0.89 -9.28 -10.23
N ASN A 56 -0.34 -9.78 -10.38
CA ASN A 56 -0.63 -10.85 -11.33
C ASN A 56 -0.78 -10.30 -12.77
N ALA A 57 -1.00 -11.19 -13.74
CA ALA A 57 -1.17 -10.83 -15.15
C ALA A 57 -2.34 -9.87 -15.42
N THR A 58 -3.31 -9.76 -14.51
CA THR A 58 -4.48 -8.86 -14.62
C THR A 58 -4.27 -7.54 -13.86
N GLY A 59 -3.07 -7.27 -13.35
CA GLY A 59 -2.77 -6.03 -12.61
C GLY A 59 -3.27 -6.04 -11.16
N VAL A 60 -3.69 -7.18 -10.63
CA VAL A 60 -4.29 -7.32 -9.30
C VAL A 60 -3.25 -7.84 -8.31
N ARG A 61 -3.29 -7.33 -7.08
CA ARG A 61 -2.50 -7.78 -5.94
C ARG A 61 -3.45 -8.32 -4.86
N SER A 62 -3.05 -9.39 -4.20
CA SER A 62 -3.79 -10.01 -3.09
C SER A 62 -3.12 -9.70 -1.76
N VAL A 63 -3.90 -9.62 -0.67
CA VAL A 63 -3.35 -9.46 0.69
C VAL A 63 -2.96 -10.84 1.23
N LEU A 64 -1.69 -11.00 1.64
CA LEU A 64 -1.12 -12.30 2.03
C LEU A 64 -1.12 -12.54 3.53
N LYS A 65 -0.72 -11.54 4.31
CA LYS A 65 -0.66 -11.61 5.79
C LYS A 65 -1.78 -10.77 6.37
N ALA A 66 -2.31 -11.15 7.53
CA ALA A 66 -3.23 -10.35 8.34
C ALA A 66 -2.61 -10.17 9.72
#